data_AF-A0A0I9S5Z7-F1
#
_entry.id   AF-A0A0I9S5Z7-F1
#
_cell.length_a   1.000
_cell.length_b   1.000
_cell.length_c   1.000
_cell.angle_alpha   90.00
_cell.angle_beta   90.00
_cell.angle_gamma   90.00
#
_symmetry.space_group_name_H-M   'P 1'
#
loop_
_entity.id
_entity.type
_entity.pdbx_description
1 polymer ?
#
loop_
_entity_poly.entity_id
_entity_poly.type
_entity_poly.pdbx_seq_one_letter_code
_entity_poly.pdbx_strand_id
1 'polypeptide(L)'
;MKSQRLGLQPIKNYERVVNPRKKRFHMSSRMNSHGKIIITKIADYEGNYVKESGLLEGDEIIAINEIPIKMISLEEDAELSRQDTLIYDIVRQGKSYKIPVVIDRNELQGD
;
A
#
# COMPACT_ATOMS: atom_id res chain seq x y z
N MET A 1 -8.06 9.06 -35.74
CA MET A 1 -7.40 9.93 -34.73
C MET A 1 -5.95 9.47 -34.57
N LYS A 2 -4.96 10.33 -34.85
CA LYS A 2 -3.55 10.03 -34.61
C LYS A 2 -3.26 10.21 -33.12
N SER A 3 -2.71 9.20 -32.45
CA SER A 3 -2.23 9.31 -31.07
C SER A 3 -1.12 10.37 -30.97
N GLN A 4 -1.46 11.58 -30.56
CA GLN A 4 -0.46 12.57 -30.15
C GLN A 4 0.11 12.11 -28.80
N ARG A 5 1.36 11.63 -28.81
CA ARG A 5 2.13 11.43 -27.59
C ARG A 5 2.60 12.81 -27.13
N LEU A 6 2.20 13.21 -25.93
CA LEU A 6 2.72 14.41 -25.28
C LEU A 6 4.19 14.14 -24.92
N GLY A 7 5.12 14.76 -25.64
CA GLY A 7 6.55 14.72 -25.33
C GLY A 7 6.86 15.68 -24.20
N LEU A 8 6.64 15.27 -22.96
CA LEU A 8 7.07 16.03 -21.80
C LEU A 8 8.59 16.00 -21.73
N GLN A 9 9.24 17.14 -21.93
CA GLN A 9 10.68 17.28 -21.68
C GLN A 9 10.89 17.35 -20.16
N PRO A 10 11.83 16.56 -19.60
CA PRO A 10 12.20 16.72 -18.20
C PRO A 10 12.69 18.14 -17.96
N ILE A 11 12.20 18.77 -16.89
CA ILE A 11 12.68 20.09 -16.47
C ILE A 11 14.14 19.91 -16.02
N LYS A 12 15.06 20.64 -16.66
CA LYS A 12 16.47 20.66 -16.21
C LYS A 12 16.51 21.16 -14.76
N ASN A 13 17.21 20.43 -13.90
CA ASN A 13 17.35 20.70 -12.47
C ASN A 13 16.05 20.58 -11.66
N TYR A 14 15.12 19.72 -12.07
CA TYR A 14 14.02 19.35 -11.19
C TYR A 14 14.56 18.62 -9.95
N GLU A 15 14.42 19.25 -8.80
CA GLU A 15 14.54 18.59 -7.50
C GLU A 15 13.15 18.45 -6.90
N ARG A 16 12.83 17.24 -6.45
CA ARG A 16 11.55 16.96 -5.81
C ARG A 16 11.53 17.63 -4.44
N VAL A 17 10.47 18.40 -4.15
CA VAL A 17 10.21 18.88 -2.79
C VAL A 17 9.70 17.72 -1.95
N VAL A 18 10.51 17.28 -0.99
CA VAL A 18 10.20 16.20 -0.06
C VAL A 18 9.68 16.81 1.24
N ASN A 19 8.49 16.40 1.69
CA ASN A 19 7.97 16.81 3.00
C ASN A 19 8.18 15.69 4.03
N PRO A 20 9.24 15.73 4.85
CA PRO A 20 9.56 14.65 5.79
C PRO A 20 8.50 14.43 6.89
N ARG A 21 7.53 15.36 7.04
CA ARG A 21 6.42 15.22 8.01
C ARG A 21 5.23 14.42 7.45
N LYS A 22 5.24 14.06 6.17
CA LYS A 22 4.18 13.27 5.54
C LYS A 22 4.65 11.84 5.36
N LYS A 23 3.78 10.89 5.74
CA LYS A 23 4.04 9.48 5.50
C LYS A 23 4.18 9.24 4.00
N ARG A 24 5.19 8.47 3.61
CA ARG A 24 5.37 8.01 2.24
C ARG A 24 4.18 7.14 1.84
N PHE A 25 3.84 7.15 0.56
CA PHE A 25 2.78 6.29 0.04
C PHE A 25 3.32 4.89 -0.25
N HIS A 26 2.81 3.86 0.44
CA HIS A 26 3.21 2.46 0.22
C HIS A 26 2.24 1.70 -0.67
N MET A 27 0.94 1.80 -0.38
CA MET A 27 -0.12 1.17 -1.13
C MET A 27 -1.46 1.88 -0.94
N SER A 28 -2.41 1.58 -1.83
CA SER A 28 -3.82 1.90 -1.66
C SER A 28 -4.68 0.67 -1.85
N SER A 29 -5.81 0.65 -1.16
CA SER A 29 -6.87 -0.32 -1.37
C SER A 29 -8.21 0.40 -1.53
N ARG A 30 -9.17 -0.28 -2.14
CA ARG A 30 -10.52 0.23 -2.33
C ARG A 30 -11.54 -0.89 -2.21
N MET A 31 -12.71 -0.57 -1.67
CA MET A 31 -13.87 -1.45 -1.74
C MET A 31 -14.44 -1.51 -3.17
N ASN A 32 -14.59 -2.72 -3.71
CA ASN A 32 -15.26 -2.94 -5.00
C ASN A 32 -16.80 -3.02 -4.84
N SER A 33 -17.52 -3.19 -5.95
CA SER A 33 -19.00 -3.28 -5.97
C SER A 33 -19.58 -4.48 -5.21
N HIS A 34 -18.77 -5.50 -4.94
CA HIS A 34 -19.14 -6.70 -4.16
C HIS A 34 -18.77 -6.55 -2.68
N GLY A 35 -18.36 -5.36 -2.26
CA GLY A 35 -17.95 -5.09 -0.88
C GLY A 35 -16.59 -5.66 -0.51
N LYS A 36 -15.75 -6.11 -1.45
CA LYS A 36 -14.41 -6.65 -1.17
C LYS A 36 -13.36 -5.54 -1.15
N ILE A 37 -12.43 -5.57 -0.19
CA ILE A 37 -11.32 -4.61 -0.13
C ILE A 37 -10.17 -5.14 -0.99
N ILE A 38 -9.88 -4.46 -2.09
CA ILE A 38 -8.86 -4.89 -3.06
C ILE A 38 -7.70 -3.91 -3.05
N ILE A 39 -6.46 -4.41 -3.05
CA ILE A 39 -5.27 -3.58 -3.26
C ILE A 39 -5.31 -3.02 -4.69
N THR A 40 -5.40 -1.70 -4.83
CA THR A 40 -5.51 -1.02 -6.12
C THR A 40 -4.18 -0.50 -6.64
N LYS A 41 -3.25 -0.19 -5.74
CA LYS A 41 -1.93 0.30 -6.13
C LYS A 41 -0.90 -0.06 -5.07
N ILE A 42 0.28 -0.46 -5.51
CA ILE A 42 1.49 -0.52 -4.68
C ILE A 42 2.52 0.43 -5.28
N ALA A 43 3.18 1.23 -4.43
CA ALA A 43 4.19 2.17 -4.88
C ALA A 43 5.45 1.41 -5.35
N ASP A 44 5.95 1.80 -6.53
CA ASP A 44 7.08 1.13 -7.17
C ASP A 44 8.38 1.88 -6.88
N TYR A 45 8.87 1.75 -5.65
CA TYR A 45 10.20 2.23 -5.25
C TYR A 45 10.93 1.17 -4.43
N GLU A 46 12.26 1.23 -4.48
CA GLU A 46 13.15 0.35 -3.72
C GLU A 46 13.02 0.58 -2.21
N GLY A 47 12.92 -0.48 -1.41
CA GLY A 47 12.70 -0.38 0.04
C GLY A 47 11.24 -0.21 0.46
N ASN A 48 10.27 -0.25 -0.47
CA ASN A 48 8.86 -0.31 -0.09
C ASN A 48 8.56 -1.68 0.55
N TYR A 49 8.52 -1.73 1.88
CA TYR A 49 8.28 -2.95 2.64
C TYR A 49 6.96 -3.67 2.30
N VAL A 50 5.95 -2.96 1.79
CA VAL A 50 4.71 -3.58 1.30
C VAL A 50 4.97 -4.39 0.04
N LYS A 51 5.70 -3.82 -0.92
CA LYS A 51 6.05 -4.50 -2.17
C LYS A 51 6.94 -5.71 -1.89
N GLU A 52 7.92 -5.54 -1.00
CA GLU A 52 8.89 -6.59 -0.64
C GLU A 52 8.26 -7.76 0.13
N SER A 53 7.15 -7.53 0.85
CA SER A 53 6.39 -8.60 1.51
C SER A 53 5.74 -9.60 0.55
N GLY A 54 5.60 -9.26 -0.73
CA GLY A 54 4.93 -10.09 -1.73
C GLY A 54 3.42 -9.86 -1.84
N LEU A 55 2.87 -8.81 -1.21
CA LEU A 55 1.54 -8.29 -1.55
C LEU A 55 1.52 -7.76 -2.98
N LEU A 56 0.40 -7.98 -3.67
CA LEU A 56 0.23 -7.62 -5.07
C LEU A 56 -1.04 -6.80 -5.30
N GLU A 57 -1.01 -5.97 -6.33
CA GLU A 57 -2.22 -5.33 -6.85
C GLU A 57 -3.23 -6.41 -7.28
N GLY A 58 -4.49 -6.25 -6.87
CA GLY A 58 -5.56 -7.22 -7.09
C GLY A 58 -5.77 -8.22 -5.94
N ASP A 59 -4.90 -8.25 -4.93
CA ASP A 59 -5.15 -9.03 -3.73
C ASP A 59 -6.37 -8.49 -2.97
N GLU A 60 -7.23 -9.40 -2.53
CA GLU A 60 -8.35 -9.09 -1.64
C GLU A 60 -7.86 -9.18 -0.19
N ILE A 61 -7.93 -8.09 0.57
CA ILE A 61 -7.64 -8.07 2.00
C ILE A 61 -8.89 -8.50 2.76
N ILE A 62 -8.75 -9.53 3.60
CA ILE A 62 -9.82 -10.06 4.45
C ILE A 62 -9.67 -9.52 5.88
N ALA A 63 -8.47 -9.60 6.43
CA ALA A 63 -8.15 -9.19 7.78
C ALA A 63 -6.70 -8.70 7.89
N ILE A 64 -6.43 -7.91 8.93
CA ILE A 64 -5.08 -7.52 9.33
C ILE A 64 -4.94 -7.90 10.80
N ASN A 65 -3.93 -8.71 11.12
CA ASN A 65 -3.73 -9.27 12.46
C ASN A 65 -5.02 -9.90 13.03
N GLU A 66 -5.70 -10.72 12.22
CA GLU A 66 -6.96 -11.40 12.56
C GLU A 66 -8.18 -10.46 12.72
N ILE A 67 -8.00 -9.14 12.68
CA ILE A 67 -9.09 -8.16 12.73
C ILE A 67 -9.67 -8.00 11.30
N PRO A 68 -10.96 -8.31 11.07
CA PRO A 68 -11.57 -8.14 9.76
C PRO A 68 -11.47 -6.69 9.28
N ILE A 69 -10.92 -6.47 8.08
CA ILE A 69 -10.61 -5.13 7.54
C ILE A 69 -11.85 -4.20 7.48
N LYS A 70 -13.04 -4.79 7.36
CA LYS A 70 -14.33 -4.06 7.31
C LYS A 70 -14.84 -3.60 8.66
N MET A 71 -14.31 -4.16 9.74
CA MET A 71 -14.76 -3.92 11.11
C MET A 71 -13.74 -3.14 11.94
N ILE A 72 -12.57 -2.82 11.38
CA ILE A 72 -11.53 -2.06 12.08
C ILE A 72 -12.10 -0.72 12.55
N SER A 73 -12.13 -0.58 13.87
CA SER A 73 -12.38 0.67 14.57
C SER A 73 -11.17 1.60 14.51
N LEU A 74 -11.37 2.88 14.86
CA LEU A 74 -10.28 3.84 14.95
C LEU A 74 -9.23 3.45 16.00
N GLU A 75 -9.65 2.78 17.08
CA GLU A 75 -8.76 2.32 18.14
C GLU A 75 -7.89 1.15 17.67
N GLU A 76 -8.49 0.18 16.99
CA GLU A 76 -7.77 -0.95 16.38
C GLU A 76 -6.81 -0.46 15.29
N ASP A 77 -7.20 0.48 14.44
CA ASP A 77 -6.31 1.06 13.43
C ASP A 77 -5.09 1.76 14.08
N ALA A 78 -5.31 2.48 15.18
CA ALA A 78 -4.24 3.10 15.95
C ALA A 78 -3.33 2.08 16.65
N GLU A 79 -3.85 0.92 17.05
CA GLU A 79 -3.05 -0.19 17.58
C GLU A 79 -2.23 -0.87 16.49
N LEU A 80 -2.85 -1.20 15.36
CA LEU A 80 -2.15 -1.77 14.19
C LEU A 80 -1.02 -0.86 13.73
N SER A 81 -1.26 0.45 13.66
CA SER A 81 -0.26 1.46 13.31
C SER A 81 0.95 1.51 14.25
N ARG A 82 0.85 0.94 15.46
CA ARG A 82 1.93 0.87 16.45
C ARG A 82 2.70 -0.44 16.41
N GLN A 83 2.27 -1.43 15.63
CA GLN A 83 2.97 -2.71 15.51
C GLN A 83 4.14 -2.62 14.54
N ASP A 84 5.16 -3.48 14.75
CA ASP A 84 6.30 -3.62 13.85
C ASP A 84 6.04 -4.57 12.69
N THR A 85 5.00 -5.39 12.80
CA THR A 85 4.63 -6.36 11.77
C THR A 85 3.11 -6.45 11.69
N LEU A 86 2.60 -6.44 10.47
CA LEU A 86 1.19 -6.64 10.16
C LEU A 86 1.03 -7.93 9.36
N ILE A 87 0.17 -8.83 9.81
CA ILE A 87 -0.19 -10.06 9.10
C ILE A 87 -1.42 -9.77 8.26
N TYR A 88 -1.24 -9.71 6.94
CA TYR A 88 -2.34 -9.55 6.00
C TYR A 88 -2.90 -10.92 5.63
N ASP A 89 -4.15 -11.15 6.00
CA ASP A 89 -4.92 -12.28 5.51
C ASP A 89 -5.55 -11.87 4.18
N ILE A 90 -5.09 -12.48 3.09
CA ILE A 90 -5.52 -12.14 1.73
C ILE A 90 -6.12 -13.32 0.99
N VAL A 91 -6.91 -13.01 -0.04
CA VAL A 91 -7.31 -13.96 -1.08
C VAL A 91 -6.74 -13.50 -2.42
N ARG A 92 -5.98 -14.40 -3.05
CA ARG A 92 -5.41 -14.22 -4.39
C ARG A 92 -5.88 -15.36 -5.27
N GLN A 93 -6.62 -15.04 -6.34
CA GLN A 93 -7.15 -16.02 -7.30
C GLN A 93 -7.90 -17.20 -6.61
N GLY A 94 -8.65 -16.91 -5.55
CA GLY A 94 -9.43 -17.90 -4.80
C GLY A 94 -8.64 -18.72 -3.77
N LYS A 95 -7.33 -18.46 -3.60
CA LYS A 95 -6.51 -19.08 -2.56
C LYS A 95 -6.21 -18.08 -1.45
N SER A 96 -6.27 -18.55 -0.21
CA SER A 96 -5.96 -17.73 0.96
C SER A 96 -4.47 -17.76 1.28
N TYR A 97 -3.92 -16.60 1.66
CA TYR A 97 -2.53 -16.45 2.10
C TYR A 97 -2.50 -15.59 3.37
N LYS A 98 -1.48 -15.83 4.21
CA LYS A 98 -1.10 -14.94 5.30
C LYS A 98 0.25 -14.35 4.97
N ILE A 99 0.31 -13.04 4.77
CA ILE A 99 1.54 -12.35 4.38
C ILE A 99 2.00 -11.45 5.53
N PRO A 100 3.15 -11.73 6.16
CA PRO A 100 3.74 -10.83 7.13
C PRO A 100 4.38 -9.63 6.42
N VAL A 101 4.01 -8.43 6.87
CA VAL A 101 4.55 -7.16 6.41
C VAL A 101 5.30 -6.53 7.56
N VAL A 102 6.64 -6.53 7.49
CA VAL A 102 7.50 -5.91 8.49
C VAL A 102 7.64 -4.43 8.16
N ILE A 103 7.25 -3.55 9.08
CA ILE A 103 7.24 -2.10 8.86
C ILE A 103 8.65 -1.55 9.11
N ASP A 104 9.23 -0.90 8.09
CA ASP A 104 10.47 -0.14 8.27
C ASP A 104 10.17 1.24 8.89
N ARG A 105 10.39 1.35 10.21
CA ARG A 105 10.24 2.63 10.93
C ARG A 105 11.33 3.65 10.63
N ASN A 106 12.43 3.22 10.02
CA ASN A 106 13.55 4.09 9.66
C ASN A 106 13.45 4.58 8.21
N GLU A 107 12.41 4.16 7.48
CA GLU A 107 12.18 4.59 6.11
C GLU A 107 12.13 6.11 6.03
N LEU A 108 12.92 6.68 5.11
CA LEU A 108 12.88 8.09 4.79
C LEU A 108 11.48 8.48 4.31
N GLN A 109 10.81 9.27 5.14
CA GLN A 109 9.47 9.78 4.89
C GLN A 109 9.50 11.01 3.98
N GLY A 110 8.35 11.30 3.39
CA GLY A 110 8.13 12.47 2.54
C GLY A 110 8.08 12.11 1.08
N ASP A 111 6.87 12.20 0.54
CA ASP A 111 6.57 12.14 -0.89
C ASP A 111 5.48 13.16 -1.22
#